data_AF-F6XJ27-F1
#
_entry.id   AF-F6XJ27-F1
#
_cell.length_a   1.000
_cell.length_b   1.000
_cell.length_c   1.000
_cell.angle_alpha   90.00
_cell.angle_beta   90.00
_cell.angle_gamma   90.00
#
_symmetry.space_group_name_H-M   'P 1'
#
loop_
_entity.id
_entity.type
_entity.pdbx_description
1 polymer ?
#
loop_
_entity_poly.entity_id
_entity_poly.type
_entity_poly.pdbx_seq_one_letter_code
_entity_poly.pdbx_strand_id
1 'polypeptide(L)'
;MVVLKILILCLPVVYSAHTNAVSPCDGITNCLCSSSAVNCTGAGLTSLPPTINAGKLYYYFEENQLKTLNKNTFRHFIKAKHINAGKNRISHLGPKTFNHNKLLSQLYLDNNRITSLPATLFTNNHNLTLFSANFNNITSISSGLFKNCPLLSYISITNNQLAAIAPDAFTTNLVLSRLLLEVNHLTTPMWQWIDHLKHSETFEIYLDRNPWICDCR
;
A
#
# COMPACT_ATOMS: atom_id res chain seq x y z
N MET A 1 9.55 29.04 10.67
CA MET A 1 8.43 29.30 9.76
C MET A 1 8.09 28.01 9.04
N VAL A 2 7.03 27.32 9.47
CA VAL A 2 6.52 26.11 8.80
C VAL A 2 5.77 26.58 7.56
N VAL A 3 6.29 26.29 6.38
CA VAL A 3 5.61 26.62 5.12
C VAL A 3 4.51 25.59 4.91
N LEU A 4 3.27 25.97 5.22
CA LEU A 4 2.07 25.23 4.85
C LEU A 4 1.90 25.30 3.32
N LYS A 5 2.46 24.33 2.60
CA LYS A 5 2.22 24.16 1.16
C LYS A 5 0.92 23.39 0.96
N ILE A 6 -0.20 24.10 0.90
CA ILE A 6 -1.44 23.58 0.33
C ILE A 6 -1.23 23.51 -1.19
N LEU A 7 -0.84 22.33 -1.69
CA LEU A 7 -0.81 22.05 -3.13
C LEU A 7 -2.22 21.57 -3.55
N ILE A 8 -3.10 22.51 -3.94
CA ILE A 8 -4.26 22.17 -4.78
C ILE A 8 -3.77 22.27 -6.23
N LEU A 9 -3.28 21.15 -6.77
CA LEU A 9 -3.09 21.01 -8.21
C LEU A 9 -4.39 20.48 -8.83
N CYS A 10 -5.30 21.39 -9.19
CA CYS A 10 -6.26 21.12 -10.25
C CYS A 10 -5.59 21.49 -11.58
N LEU A 11 -4.79 20.56 -12.11
CA LEU A 11 -4.45 20.62 -13.53
C LEU A 11 -5.67 20.12 -14.33
N PRO A 12 -6.08 20.81 -15.40
CA PRO A 12 -7.07 20.24 -16.30
C PRO A 12 -6.52 18.94 -16.87
N VAL A 13 -7.24 17.84 -16.64
CA VAL A 13 -7.02 16.60 -17.37
C VAL A 13 -7.30 16.91 -18.84
N VAL A 14 -6.24 17.15 -19.61
CA VAL A 14 -6.32 17.07 -21.06
C VAL A 14 -6.57 15.61 -21.38
N TYR A 15 -7.84 15.28 -21.61
CA TYR A 15 -8.27 13.97 -22.07
C TYR A 15 -7.74 13.82 -23.50
N SER A 16 -6.53 13.27 -23.67
CA SER A 16 -6.17 12.73 -24.98
C SER A 16 -7.04 11.50 -25.17
N ALA A 17 -8.00 11.61 -26.10
CA ALA A 17 -8.80 10.47 -26.55
C ALA A 17 -7.89 9.54 -27.38
N HIS A 18 -6.99 8.84 -26.72
CA HIS A 18 -6.68 7.48 -27.12
C HIS A 18 -7.69 6.62 -26.39
N THR A 19 -8.76 6.24 -27.09
CA THR A 19 -9.65 5.20 -26.62
C THR A 19 -8.80 3.94 -26.48
N ASN A 20 -8.23 3.71 -25.29
CA ASN A 20 -7.64 2.43 -24.95
C ASN A 20 -8.77 1.42 -25.13
N ALA A 21 -8.71 0.64 -26.20
CA ALA A 21 -9.75 -0.35 -26.48
C ALA A 21 -9.86 -1.26 -25.25
N VAL A 22 -11.06 -1.27 -24.65
CA VAL A 22 -11.38 -2.10 -23.50
C VAL A 22 -12.25 -3.24 -24.00
N SER A 23 -11.91 -4.48 -23.64
CA SER A 23 -12.68 -5.67 -23.96
C SER A 23 -13.02 -6.44 -22.69
N PRO A 24 -14.02 -7.33 -22.70
CA PRO A 24 -14.15 -8.34 -21.66
C PRO A 24 -12.82 -9.09 -21.46
N CYS A 25 -12.50 -9.43 -20.23
CA CYS A 25 -11.37 -10.30 -19.94
C CYS A 25 -11.71 -11.75 -20.29
N ASP A 26 -10.84 -12.41 -21.04
CA ASP A 26 -11.03 -13.81 -21.42
C ASP A 26 -11.20 -14.71 -20.18
N GLY A 27 -12.31 -15.45 -20.14
CA GLY A 27 -12.63 -16.40 -19.09
C GLY A 27 -13.08 -15.80 -17.75
N ILE A 28 -13.35 -14.49 -17.68
CA ILE A 28 -13.68 -13.82 -16.41
C ILE A 28 -14.83 -12.83 -16.61
N THR A 29 -15.98 -13.21 -16.05
CA THR A 29 -17.20 -12.41 -16.09
C THR A 29 -17.01 -11.12 -15.28
N ASN A 30 -17.61 -10.02 -15.76
CA ASN A 30 -17.62 -8.72 -15.10
C ASN A 30 -16.25 -8.06 -14.89
N CYS A 31 -15.22 -8.50 -15.62
CA CYS A 31 -13.93 -7.83 -15.70
C CYS A 31 -13.67 -7.27 -17.10
N LEU A 32 -13.02 -6.11 -17.12
CA LEU A 32 -12.64 -5.38 -18.31
C LEU A 32 -11.12 -5.34 -18.44
N CYS A 33 -10.62 -5.69 -19.62
CA CYS A 33 -9.20 -5.78 -19.94
C CYS A 33 -8.84 -4.76 -21.01
N SER A 34 -7.68 -4.12 -20.86
CA SER A 34 -7.06 -3.28 -21.88
C SER A 34 -5.70 -3.87 -22.27
N SER A 35 -4.93 -3.16 -23.11
CA SER A 35 -3.56 -3.54 -23.45
C SER A 35 -2.67 -3.70 -22.20
N SER A 36 -2.85 -2.85 -21.19
CA SER A 36 -1.96 -2.75 -20.02
C SER A 36 -2.61 -3.07 -18.68
N ALA A 37 -3.94 -3.13 -18.60
CA ALA A 37 -4.67 -3.22 -17.34
C ALA A 37 -5.74 -4.34 -17.31
N VAL A 38 -6.04 -4.81 -16.11
CA VAL A 38 -7.22 -5.60 -15.77
C VAL A 38 -8.02 -4.81 -14.73
N ASN A 39 -9.27 -4.53 -15.02
CA ASN A 39 -10.21 -3.93 -14.09
C ASN A 39 -11.34 -4.92 -13.75
N CYS A 40 -11.39 -5.31 -12.48
CA CYS A 40 -12.39 -6.20 -11.90
C CYS A 40 -13.10 -5.54 -10.71
N THR A 41 -13.16 -4.21 -10.68
CA THR A 41 -13.80 -3.49 -9.59
C THR A 41 -15.28 -3.89 -9.48
N GLY A 42 -15.71 -4.30 -8.29
CA GLY A 42 -17.11 -4.70 -8.07
C GLY A 42 -17.52 -6.02 -8.73
N ALA A 43 -16.59 -6.82 -9.24
CA ALA A 43 -16.89 -8.07 -9.96
C ALA A 43 -17.37 -9.21 -9.03
N GLY A 44 -17.43 -8.99 -7.72
CA GLY A 44 -17.90 -9.98 -6.74
C GLY A 44 -16.90 -11.10 -6.45
N LEU A 45 -15.61 -10.90 -6.76
CA LEU A 45 -14.57 -11.90 -6.61
C LEU A 45 -14.36 -12.31 -5.15
N THR A 46 -14.44 -13.61 -4.86
CA THR A 46 -14.04 -14.19 -3.58
C THR A 46 -12.60 -14.72 -3.60
N SER A 47 -12.06 -14.93 -4.80
CA SER A 47 -10.69 -15.34 -5.08
C SER A 47 -10.26 -14.78 -6.43
N LEU A 48 -8.97 -14.54 -6.62
CA LEU A 48 -8.45 -14.12 -7.91
C LEU A 48 -8.39 -15.32 -8.87
N PRO A 49 -9.02 -15.23 -10.06
CA PRO A 49 -9.03 -16.34 -11.02
C PRO A 49 -7.62 -16.62 -11.53
N PRO A 50 -7.18 -17.89 -11.63
CA PRO A 50 -5.83 -18.25 -12.09
C PRO A 50 -5.49 -17.74 -13.50
N THR A 51 -6.52 -17.48 -14.32
CA THR A 51 -6.43 -17.07 -15.72
C THR A 51 -6.48 -15.56 -15.95
N ILE A 52 -6.58 -14.71 -14.92
CA ILE A 52 -6.49 -13.24 -15.14
C ILE A 52 -5.12 -12.96 -15.78
N ASN A 53 -5.16 -12.41 -16.99
CA ASN A 53 -4.05 -12.17 -17.88
C ASN A 53 -2.71 -11.85 -17.16
N ALA A 54 -1.84 -12.85 -17.05
CA ALA A 54 -0.56 -12.85 -16.33
C ALA A 54 0.49 -11.82 -16.83
N GLY A 55 0.17 -11.07 -17.88
CA GLY A 55 1.08 -10.14 -18.55
C GLY A 55 0.79 -8.66 -18.34
N LYS A 56 -0.29 -8.29 -17.64
CA LYS A 56 -0.68 -6.87 -17.47
C LYS A 56 0.13 -6.20 -16.36
N LEU A 57 0.17 -4.87 -16.41
CA LEU A 57 0.94 -4.04 -15.47
C LEU A 57 0.09 -3.51 -14.32
N TYR A 58 -1.19 -3.22 -14.58
CA TYR A 58 -2.12 -2.59 -13.64
C TYR A 58 -3.29 -3.51 -13.35
N TYR A 59 -3.56 -3.79 -12.07
CA TYR A 59 -4.65 -4.65 -11.64
C TYR A 59 -5.52 -3.91 -10.62
N TYR A 60 -6.81 -3.79 -10.93
CA TYR A 60 -7.82 -3.16 -10.10
C TYR A 60 -8.79 -4.24 -9.61
N PHE A 61 -8.70 -4.58 -8.31
CA PHE A 61 -9.50 -5.58 -7.62
C PHE A 61 -10.35 -4.97 -6.51
N GLU A 62 -10.60 -3.67 -6.56
CA GLU A 62 -11.38 -2.94 -5.57
C GLU A 62 -12.82 -3.47 -5.45
N GLU A 63 -13.45 -3.27 -4.30
CA GLU A 63 -14.89 -3.54 -4.11
C GLU A 63 -15.27 -5.01 -4.36
N ASN A 64 -14.37 -5.92 -4.01
CA ASN A 64 -14.58 -7.37 -4.09
C ASN A 64 -14.72 -7.99 -2.69
N GLN A 65 -14.74 -9.32 -2.61
CA GLN A 65 -14.97 -10.08 -1.39
C GLN A 65 -13.75 -10.93 -0.98
N LEU A 66 -12.55 -10.52 -1.37
CA LEU A 66 -11.31 -11.20 -1.00
C LEU A 66 -11.12 -11.16 0.52
N LYS A 67 -10.75 -12.30 1.12
CA LYS A 67 -10.60 -12.45 2.60
C LYS A 67 -9.16 -12.69 3.05
N THR A 68 -8.40 -13.43 2.26
CA THR A 68 -7.04 -13.84 2.61
C THR A 68 -6.14 -13.71 1.39
N LEU A 69 -5.00 -13.07 1.57
CA LEU A 69 -3.95 -13.01 0.56
C LEU A 69 -2.75 -13.82 1.08
N ASN A 70 -2.22 -14.72 0.26
CA ASN A 70 -1.07 -15.55 0.60
C ASN A 70 -0.06 -15.55 -0.56
N LYS A 71 1.09 -16.22 -0.38
CA LYS A 71 2.17 -16.30 -1.38
C LYS A 71 1.74 -16.74 -2.79
N ASN A 72 0.61 -17.44 -2.92
CA ASN A 72 0.09 -17.92 -4.19
C ASN A 72 -0.96 -16.99 -4.82
N THR A 73 -1.53 -16.05 -4.07
CA THR A 73 -2.67 -15.23 -4.53
C THR A 73 -2.34 -14.41 -5.76
N PHE A 74 -1.14 -13.81 -5.82
CA PHE A 74 -0.69 -12.98 -6.94
C PHE A 74 0.41 -13.64 -7.78
N ARG A 75 0.61 -14.96 -7.66
CA ARG A 75 1.75 -15.68 -8.27
C ARG A 75 1.85 -15.54 -9.78
N HIS A 76 0.72 -15.33 -10.46
CA HIS A 76 0.66 -15.20 -11.92
C HIS A 76 0.87 -13.75 -12.40
N PHE A 77 0.79 -12.74 -11.54
CA PHE A 77 0.92 -11.32 -11.96
C PHE A 77 2.37 -10.85 -11.90
N ILE A 78 3.26 -11.60 -12.53
CA ILE A 78 4.71 -11.39 -12.45
C ILE A 78 5.17 -10.04 -12.99
N LYS A 79 4.39 -9.44 -13.90
CA LYS A 79 4.64 -8.10 -14.48
C LYS A 79 3.91 -6.97 -13.75
N ALA A 80 3.17 -7.26 -12.68
CA ALA A 80 2.41 -6.26 -11.95
C ALA A 80 3.33 -5.16 -11.41
N LYS A 81 3.03 -3.92 -11.79
CA LYS A 81 3.60 -2.70 -11.22
C LYS A 81 2.64 -2.05 -10.23
N HIS A 82 1.35 -2.20 -10.47
CA HIS A 82 0.29 -1.62 -9.65
C HIS A 82 -0.73 -2.69 -9.31
N ILE A 83 -1.01 -2.84 -8.02
CA ILE A 83 -2.10 -3.68 -7.51
C ILE A 83 -2.94 -2.84 -6.56
N ASN A 84 -4.22 -2.69 -6.89
CA ASN A 84 -5.21 -2.17 -5.96
C ASN A 84 -6.15 -3.29 -5.53
N ALA A 85 -6.14 -3.61 -4.23
CA ALA A 85 -7.05 -4.57 -3.61
C ALA A 85 -7.79 -3.92 -2.42
N GLY A 86 -8.05 -2.62 -2.51
CA GLY A 86 -8.81 -1.88 -1.52
C GLY A 86 -10.29 -2.27 -1.47
N LYS A 87 -11.02 -1.82 -0.45
CA LYS A 87 -12.47 -2.06 -0.25
C LYS A 87 -12.86 -3.54 -0.40
N ASN A 88 -12.04 -4.43 0.16
CA ASN A 88 -12.30 -5.86 0.21
C ASN A 88 -12.63 -6.28 1.65
N ARG A 89 -12.54 -7.58 1.96
CA ARG A 89 -12.71 -8.12 3.32
C ARG A 89 -11.42 -8.76 3.82
N ILE A 90 -10.26 -8.29 3.36
CA ILE A 90 -8.97 -8.91 3.63
C ILE A 90 -8.66 -8.73 5.10
N SER A 91 -8.62 -9.82 5.86
CA SER A 91 -8.25 -9.80 7.28
C SER A 91 -6.87 -10.40 7.54
N HIS A 92 -6.35 -11.20 6.60
CA HIS A 92 -5.09 -11.89 6.76
C HIS A 92 -4.19 -11.72 5.52
N LEU A 93 -2.95 -11.29 5.77
CA LEU A 93 -1.85 -11.29 4.82
C LEU A 93 -0.83 -12.34 5.24
N GLY A 94 -0.59 -13.33 4.38
CA GLY A 94 0.44 -14.33 4.60
C GLY A 94 1.86 -13.76 4.38
N PRO A 95 2.88 -14.36 5.01
CA PRO A 95 4.28 -14.12 4.65
C PRO A 95 4.51 -14.24 3.14
N LYS A 96 5.35 -13.38 2.56
CA LYS A 96 5.76 -13.46 1.15
C LYS A 96 4.58 -13.39 0.15
N THR A 97 3.47 -12.73 0.52
CA THR A 97 2.28 -12.62 -0.34
C THR A 97 2.61 -12.02 -1.73
N PHE A 98 3.51 -11.05 -1.81
CA PHE A 98 3.88 -10.36 -3.06
C PHE A 98 5.21 -10.84 -3.65
N ASN A 99 5.71 -12.01 -3.23
CA ASN A 99 7.06 -12.49 -3.53
C ASN A 99 7.33 -12.76 -5.02
N HIS A 100 6.28 -12.99 -5.80
CA HIS A 100 6.35 -13.18 -7.25
C HIS A 100 6.24 -11.85 -8.03
N ASN A 101 5.77 -10.77 -7.39
CA ASN A 101 5.50 -9.48 -8.03
C ASN A 101 6.72 -8.55 -7.88
N LYS A 102 7.87 -8.96 -8.42
CA LYS A 102 9.16 -8.25 -8.23
C LYS A 102 9.19 -6.84 -8.83
N LEU A 103 8.31 -6.57 -9.80
CA LEU A 103 8.15 -5.26 -10.44
C LEU A 103 7.13 -4.36 -9.74
N LEU A 104 6.52 -4.82 -8.64
CA LEU A 104 5.49 -4.07 -7.91
C LEU A 104 6.08 -2.76 -7.40
N SER A 105 5.49 -1.66 -7.84
CA SER A 105 5.86 -0.29 -7.44
C SER A 105 4.80 0.37 -6.58
N GLN A 106 3.52 0.06 -6.79
CA GLN A 106 2.42 0.65 -6.04
C GLN A 106 1.47 -0.43 -5.53
N LEU A 107 1.16 -0.39 -4.23
CA LEU A 107 0.26 -1.31 -3.59
C LEU A 107 -0.76 -0.56 -2.72
N TYR A 108 -2.04 -0.83 -2.98
CA TYR A 108 -3.17 -0.27 -2.23
C TYR A 108 -3.98 -1.41 -1.60
N LEU A 109 -4.11 -1.36 -0.28
CA LEU A 109 -4.87 -2.31 0.56
C LEU A 109 -5.89 -1.59 1.43
N ASP A 110 -6.25 -0.36 1.07
CA ASP A 110 -7.11 0.52 1.86
C ASP A 110 -8.50 -0.06 2.09
N ASN A 111 -9.16 0.30 3.19
CA ASN A 111 -10.53 -0.13 3.49
C ASN A 111 -10.67 -1.67 3.49
N ASN A 112 -9.85 -2.33 4.30
CA ASN A 112 -9.90 -3.77 4.53
C ASN A 112 -10.04 -4.04 6.04
N ARG A 113 -9.68 -5.24 6.51
CA ARG A 113 -9.74 -5.65 7.91
C ARG A 113 -8.40 -6.19 8.40
N ILE A 114 -7.31 -5.73 7.80
CA ILE A 114 -5.95 -6.25 8.04
C ILE A 114 -5.55 -5.87 9.46
N THR A 115 -5.13 -6.85 10.26
CA THR A 115 -4.69 -6.61 11.64
C THR A 115 -3.17 -6.58 11.80
N SER A 116 -2.45 -7.26 10.91
CA SER A 116 -1.00 -7.42 11.01
C SER A 116 -0.32 -7.47 9.64
N LEU A 117 0.87 -6.88 9.56
CA LEU A 117 1.75 -6.96 8.40
C LEU A 117 2.94 -7.86 8.74
N PRO A 118 3.10 -9.04 8.09
CA PRO A 118 4.25 -9.90 8.34
C PRO A 118 5.57 -9.20 7.95
N ALA A 119 6.63 -9.34 8.76
CA ALA A 119 7.94 -8.75 8.45
C ALA A 119 8.53 -9.19 7.09
N THR A 120 8.12 -10.36 6.59
CA THR A 120 8.53 -10.91 5.28
C THR A 120 7.49 -10.66 4.17
N LEU A 121 6.57 -9.72 4.35
CA LEU A 121 5.56 -9.39 3.35
C LEU A 121 6.19 -8.91 2.03
N PHE A 122 7.22 -8.06 2.13
CA PHE A 122 7.87 -7.39 1.01
C PHE A 122 9.27 -7.93 0.66
N THR A 123 9.54 -9.21 0.91
CA THR A 123 10.90 -9.79 0.76
C THR A 123 11.55 -9.51 -0.60
N ASN A 124 10.80 -9.49 -1.69
CA ASN A 124 11.32 -9.32 -3.06
C ASN A 124 10.81 -8.06 -3.78
N ASN A 125 10.21 -7.11 -3.05
CA ASN A 125 9.55 -5.95 -3.65
C ASN A 125 10.47 -4.71 -3.63
N HIS A 126 11.63 -4.84 -4.25
CA HIS A 126 12.67 -3.79 -4.29
C HIS A 126 12.26 -2.51 -5.03
N ASN A 127 11.28 -2.63 -5.93
CA ASN A 127 10.75 -1.52 -6.72
C ASN A 127 9.59 -0.79 -6.04
N LEU A 128 9.17 -1.21 -4.84
CA LEU A 128 8.02 -0.62 -4.16
C LEU A 128 8.32 0.83 -3.78
N THR A 129 7.54 1.76 -4.33
CA THR A 129 7.63 3.20 -4.07
C THR A 129 6.47 3.71 -3.23
N LEU A 130 5.31 3.06 -3.31
CA LEU A 130 4.09 3.44 -2.60
C LEU A 130 3.43 2.24 -1.93
N PHE A 131 3.15 2.38 -0.63
CA PHE A 131 2.31 1.46 0.13
C PHE A 131 1.20 2.21 0.87
N SER A 132 -0.05 1.83 0.59
CA SER A 132 -1.24 2.38 1.25
C SER A 132 -2.05 1.25 1.89
N ALA A 133 -2.37 1.39 3.17
CA ALA A 133 -3.19 0.44 3.92
C ALA A 133 -4.12 1.18 4.90
N ASN A 134 -4.69 2.29 4.46
CA ASN A 134 -5.56 3.13 5.29
C ASN A 134 -6.86 2.41 5.65
N PHE A 135 -7.53 2.84 6.71
CA PHE A 135 -8.83 2.29 7.12
C PHE A 135 -8.76 0.76 7.27
N ASN A 136 -7.81 0.30 8.09
CA ASN A 136 -7.60 -1.10 8.45
C ASN A 136 -7.50 -1.20 9.99
N ASN A 137 -7.10 -2.36 10.50
CA ASN A 137 -6.98 -2.64 11.94
C ASN A 137 -5.52 -2.92 12.33
N ILE A 138 -4.54 -2.37 11.60
CA ILE A 138 -3.12 -2.67 11.79
C ILE A 138 -2.66 -2.11 13.13
N THR A 139 -2.04 -2.97 13.95
CA THR A 139 -1.66 -2.62 15.33
C THR A 139 -0.19 -2.22 15.50
N SER A 140 0.69 -2.69 14.61
CA SER A 140 2.12 -2.43 14.71
C SER A 140 2.86 -2.48 13.37
N ILE A 141 3.95 -1.73 13.26
CA ILE A 141 4.96 -1.88 12.20
C ILE A 141 6.19 -2.55 12.82
N SER A 142 6.51 -3.77 12.38
CA SER A 142 7.65 -4.53 12.90
C SER A 142 8.96 -4.11 12.24
N SER A 143 10.07 -4.40 12.92
CA SER A 143 11.39 -4.44 12.29
C SER A 143 11.36 -5.30 11.03
N GLY A 144 12.11 -4.87 10.00
CA GLY A 144 12.30 -5.64 8.78
C GLY A 144 11.18 -5.56 7.74
N LEU A 145 9.98 -5.06 8.07
CA LEU A 145 8.84 -5.03 7.14
C LEU A 145 9.19 -4.36 5.80
N PHE A 146 9.86 -3.21 5.85
CA PHE A 146 10.24 -2.43 4.67
C PHE A 146 11.74 -2.51 4.32
N LYS A 147 12.49 -3.43 4.96
CA LYS A 147 13.95 -3.55 4.81
C LYS A 147 14.41 -3.71 3.36
N ASN A 148 13.60 -4.40 2.55
CA ASN A 148 13.92 -4.70 1.16
C ASN A 148 13.27 -3.74 0.16
N CYS A 149 12.74 -2.59 0.61
CA CYS A 149 12.06 -1.60 -0.23
C CYS A 149 12.82 -0.25 -0.22
N PRO A 150 14.06 -0.18 -0.75
CA PRO A 150 14.89 1.03 -0.65
C PRO A 150 14.32 2.23 -1.42
N LEU A 151 13.41 2.00 -2.37
CA LEU A 151 12.77 3.05 -3.18
C LEU A 151 11.44 3.56 -2.58
N LEU A 152 11.05 3.07 -1.41
CA LEU A 152 9.78 3.42 -0.78
C LEU A 152 9.79 4.89 -0.37
N SER A 153 8.98 5.70 -1.05
CA SER A 153 8.90 7.15 -0.87
C SER A 153 7.61 7.58 -0.17
N TYR A 154 6.55 6.77 -0.26
CA TYR A 154 5.25 7.06 0.31
C TYR A 154 4.69 5.87 1.10
N ILE A 155 4.36 6.11 2.36
CA ILE A 155 3.67 5.17 3.24
C ILE A 155 2.46 5.86 3.86
N SER A 156 1.29 5.23 3.76
CA SER A 156 0.06 5.70 4.41
C SER A 156 -0.62 4.54 5.13
N ILE A 157 -0.73 4.67 6.45
CA ILE A 157 -1.40 3.73 7.37
C ILE A 157 -2.32 4.56 8.29
N THR A 158 -2.97 5.56 7.71
CA THR A 158 -3.94 6.45 8.35
C THR A 158 -5.20 5.67 8.75
N ASN A 159 -5.82 6.07 9.86
CA ASN A 159 -7.04 5.43 10.37
C ASN A 159 -6.88 3.92 10.57
N ASN A 160 -5.96 3.58 11.47
CA ASN A 160 -5.64 2.22 11.87
C ASN A 160 -5.60 2.12 13.40
N GLN A 161 -5.11 0.99 13.92
CA GLN A 161 -5.01 0.72 15.35
C GLN A 161 -3.55 0.81 15.84
N LEU A 162 -2.71 1.57 15.15
CA LEU A 162 -1.27 1.49 15.28
C LEU A 162 -0.82 2.04 16.63
N ALA A 163 -0.29 1.18 17.49
CA ALA A 163 0.18 1.53 18.83
C ALA A 163 1.70 1.38 19.00
N ALA A 164 2.38 0.71 18.05
CA ALA A 164 3.81 0.48 18.11
C ALA A 164 4.47 0.52 16.73
N ILE A 165 5.63 1.18 16.63
CA ILE A 165 6.51 1.15 15.46
C ILE A 165 7.90 0.80 15.96
N ALA A 166 8.52 -0.24 15.39
CA ALA A 166 9.87 -0.63 15.75
C ALA A 166 10.88 0.50 15.47
N PRO A 167 11.87 0.76 16.35
CA PRO A 167 12.86 1.83 16.18
C PRO A 167 13.59 1.80 14.84
N ASP A 168 13.84 0.62 14.29
CA ASP A 168 14.60 0.40 13.07
C ASP A 168 13.72 0.22 11.81
N ALA A 169 12.39 0.39 11.93
CA ALA A 169 11.41 0.04 10.91
C ALA A 169 11.67 0.69 9.53
N PHE A 170 12.29 1.86 9.49
CA PHE A 170 12.50 2.66 8.28
C PHE A 170 13.97 2.94 7.93
N THR A 171 14.91 2.29 8.62
CA THR A 171 16.37 2.54 8.48
C THR A 171 16.93 2.36 7.06
N THR A 172 16.26 1.57 6.21
CA THR A 172 16.66 1.33 4.82
C THR A 172 15.92 2.21 3.80
N ASN A 173 14.87 2.91 4.21
CA ASN A 173 13.99 3.67 3.31
C ASN A 173 14.47 5.12 3.19
N LEU A 174 15.70 5.30 2.73
CA LEU A 174 16.41 6.59 2.73
C LEU A 174 15.76 7.68 1.86
N VAL A 175 14.88 7.28 0.93
CA VAL A 175 14.14 8.18 0.04
C VAL A 175 12.70 8.41 0.50
N LEU A 176 12.33 7.94 1.71
CA LEU A 176 11.00 8.16 2.28
C LEU A 176 10.77 9.67 2.40
N SER A 177 9.72 10.17 1.75
CA SER A 177 9.37 11.58 1.73
C SER A 177 8.02 11.85 2.36
N ARG A 178 7.13 10.86 2.43
CA ARG A 178 5.80 11.00 3.04
C ARG A 178 5.44 9.81 3.91
N LEU A 179 5.17 10.08 5.18
CA LEU A 179 4.70 9.10 6.15
C LEU A 179 3.41 9.60 6.82
N LEU A 180 2.29 9.00 6.45
CA LEU A 180 0.96 9.38 6.94
C LEU A 180 0.49 8.34 7.96
N LEU A 181 0.37 8.77 9.21
CA LEU A 181 0.03 7.95 10.38
C LEU A 181 -1.09 8.61 11.22
N GLU A 182 -1.86 9.51 10.62
CA GLU A 182 -2.98 10.17 11.31
C GLU A 182 -4.01 9.15 11.79
N VAL A 183 -4.75 9.48 12.84
CA VAL A 183 -5.87 8.64 13.33
C VAL A 183 -5.39 7.23 13.68
N ASN A 184 -4.50 7.14 14.66
CA ASN A 184 -3.95 5.89 15.17
C ASN A 184 -3.91 5.92 16.71
N HIS A 185 -3.25 4.94 17.33
CA HIS A 185 -3.11 4.82 18.78
C HIS A 185 -1.68 5.03 19.27
N LEU A 186 -0.91 5.85 18.54
CA LEU A 186 0.47 6.11 18.90
C LEU A 186 0.55 6.99 20.16
N THR A 187 1.41 6.59 21.10
CA THR A 187 1.74 7.30 22.34
C THR A 187 3.25 7.57 22.44
N THR A 188 3.65 8.33 23.45
CA THR A 188 5.05 8.77 23.72
C THR A 188 5.80 7.71 24.56
N PRO A 189 7.14 7.54 24.44
CA PRO A 189 8.08 8.24 23.57
C PRO A 189 8.53 7.35 22.40
N MET A 190 7.67 7.15 21.40
CA MET A 190 8.06 6.45 20.18
C MET A 190 8.95 7.29 19.23
N TRP A 191 9.81 8.18 19.72
CA TRP A 191 10.60 9.06 18.85
C TRP A 191 11.77 8.36 18.14
N GLN A 192 12.20 7.19 18.63
CA GLN A 192 13.40 6.51 18.13
C GLN A 192 13.34 6.18 16.63
N TRP A 193 12.16 5.83 16.11
CA TRP A 193 12.02 5.56 14.66
C TRP A 193 12.00 6.84 13.81
N ILE A 194 11.71 8.01 14.39
CA ILE A 194 11.71 9.31 13.68
C ILE A 194 13.15 9.80 13.45
N ASP A 195 14.09 9.47 14.33
CA ASP A 195 15.48 9.95 14.20
C ASP A 195 16.14 9.49 12.90
N HIS A 196 15.76 8.32 12.39
CA HIS A 196 16.20 7.78 11.10
C HIS A 196 15.45 8.34 9.88
N LEU A 197 14.48 9.24 10.08
CA LEU A 197 13.69 9.83 9.00
C LEU A 197 14.04 11.30 8.72
N LYS A 198 14.91 11.90 9.55
CA LYS A 198 15.37 13.30 9.46
C LYS A 198 16.44 13.51 8.38
N HIS A 199 16.37 12.79 7.26
CA HIS A 199 17.41 12.82 6.22
C HIS A 199 17.13 13.81 5.08
N SER A 200 15.89 14.32 4.96
CA SER A 200 15.50 15.22 3.86
C SER A 200 14.71 16.43 4.36
N GLU A 201 15.01 17.62 3.81
CA GLU A 201 14.26 18.85 4.04
C GLU A 201 12.81 18.78 3.53
N THR A 202 12.49 17.78 2.69
CA THR A 202 11.16 17.57 2.09
C THR A 202 10.36 16.44 2.74
N PHE A 203 10.89 15.83 3.81
CA PHE A 203 10.17 14.78 4.53
C PHE A 203 8.93 15.35 5.23
N GLU A 204 7.75 14.86 4.84
CA GLU A 204 6.47 15.19 5.43
C GLU A 204 5.98 14.02 6.29
N ILE A 205 5.68 14.31 7.56
CA ILE A 205 5.09 13.33 8.48
C ILE A 205 3.79 13.86 9.06
N TYR A 206 2.75 13.03 9.03
CA TYR A 206 1.42 13.39 9.51
C TYR A 206 1.07 12.48 10.68
N LEU A 207 0.87 13.09 11.86
CA LEU A 207 0.76 12.41 13.16
C LEU A 207 -0.47 12.87 13.96
N ASP A 208 -1.34 13.70 13.38
CA ASP A 208 -2.52 14.19 14.09
C ASP A 208 -3.48 13.05 14.48
N ARG A 209 -4.33 13.34 15.46
CA ARG A 209 -5.35 12.39 15.96
C ARG A 209 -4.76 11.06 16.43
N ASN A 210 -3.63 11.14 17.12
CA ASN A 210 -3.08 10.08 17.95
C ASN A 210 -3.13 10.51 19.42
N PRO A 211 -3.28 9.57 20.38
CA PRO A 211 -3.34 9.84 21.81
C PRO A 211 -1.96 10.15 22.40
N TRP A 212 -1.30 11.20 21.90
CA TRP A 212 0.01 11.62 22.37
C TRP A 212 -0.03 11.99 23.86
N ILE A 213 0.85 11.37 24.64
CA ILE A 213 1.02 11.67 26.06
C ILE A 213 2.11 12.73 26.18
N CYS A 214 1.73 13.99 26.31
CA CYS A 214 2.68 15.10 26.43
C CYS A 214 3.05 15.35 27.90
N ASP A 215 3.58 14.34 28.60
CA ASP A 215 4.15 14.53 29.93
C ASP A 215 5.67 14.76 29.84
N CYS A 216 6.20 15.58 30.75
CA CYS A 216 7.62 15.94 30.80
C CYS A 216 8.48 14.86 31.49
N ARG A 217 8.10 13.58 31.37
CA ARG A 217 8.80 12.46 32.03
C ARG A 217 9.94 11.91 31.20
#